data_AF-A0A5L4XQE1-F1
#
_entry.id   AF-A0A5L4XQE1-F1
#
_cell.length_a   1.000
_cell.length_b   1.000
_cell.length_c   1.000
_cell.angle_alpha   90.00
_cell.angle_beta   90.00
_cell.angle_gamma   90.00
#
_symmetry.space_group_name_H-M   'P 1'
#
loop_
_entity.id
_entity.type
_entity.pdbx_description
1 polymer ?
#
loop_
_entity_poly.entity_id
_entity_poly.type
_entity_poly.pdbx_seq_one_letter_code
_entity_poly.pdbx_strand_id
1 'polypeptide(L)'
;MRIYNLETKQIEDKEVLIDTSGTFFVENLQKEKLKELGYLQVVEESFDNELEILEYKEIDGVYKGVKKEREDKADILKFRAYELWKANRANAVERIEVTLNNCKLYDSGDVDDSVIFQGDETSQNRIARALSVASSANLTSTLWTAKNNKVYELKIEQLAQILLKAGQAQTQIWNTDRPE
;
A
#
# COMPACT_ATOMS: atom_id res chain seq x y z
N MET A 1 22.42 -14.17 -27.21
CA MET A 1 22.23 -12.71 -27.40
C MET A 1 20.93 -12.54 -28.16
N ARG A 2 20.08 -11.60 -27.74
CA ARG A 2 18.83 -11.35 -28.45
C ARG A 2 19.10 -10.62 -29.76
N ILE A 3 18.58 -11.17 -30.85
CA ILE A 3 18.66 -10.61 -32.20
C ILE A 3 17.26 -10.57 -32.82
N TYR A 4 17.02 -9.61 -33.69
CA TYR A 4 15.77 -9.47 -34.42
C TYR A 4 15.96 -9.99 -35.83
N ASN A 5 15.21 -11.01 -36.20
CA ASN A 5 15.25 -11.60 -37.53
C ASN A 5 14.41 -10.76 -38.50
N LEU A 6 15.05 -10.27 -39.56
CA LEU A 6 14.41 -9.38 -40.53
C LEU A 6 13.40 -10.11 -41.43
N GLU A 7 13.50 -11.43 -41.57
CA GLU A 7 12.59 -12.26 -42.36
C GLU A 7 11.36 -12.66 -41.55
N THR A 8 11.57 -13.31 -40.40
CA THR A 8 10.47 -13.83 -39.56
C THR A 8 9.79 -12.73 -38.75
N LYS A 9 10.43 -11.55 -38.65
CA LYS A 9 9.99 -10.41 -37.82
C LYS A 9 9.87 -10.76 -36.34
N GLN A 10 10.69 -11.70 -35.87
CA GLN A 10 10.70 -12.16 -34.48
C GLN A 10 12.02 -11.83 -33.79
N ILE A 11 11.95 -11.59 -32.47
CA ILE A 11 13.13 -11.57 -31.62
C ILE A 11 13.47 -13.01 -31.26
N GLU A 12 14.72 -13.38 -31.48
CA GLU A 12 15.27 -14.71 -31.25
C GLU A 12 16.45 -14.60 -30.27
N ASP A 13 16.60 -15.57 -29.38
CA ASP A 13 17.83 -15.69 -28.59
C ASP A 13 18.73 -16.71 -29.26
N LYS A 14 19.84 -16.22 -29.82
CA LYS A 14 20.80 -17.06 -30.55
C LYS A 14 22.21 -16.79 -30.05
N GLU A 15 22.97 -17.88 -29.94
CA GLU A 15 24.40 -17.84 -29.67
C GLU A 15 25.21 -17.86 -30.97
N VAL A 16 24.69 -18.51 -32.00
CA VAL A 16 25.39 -18.78 -33.26
C VAL A 16 24.46 -18.61 -34.47
N LEU A 17 25.00 -18.08 -35.56
CA LEU A 17 24.40 -18.07 -36.89
C LEU A 17 25.23 -18.93 -37.85
N ILE A 18 24.57 -19.71 -38.70
CA ILE A 18 25.24 -20.60 -39.66
C ILE A 18 24.68 -20.32 -41.05
N ASP A 19 25.57 -20.10 -42.01
CA ASP A 19 25.23 -20.00 -43.43
C ASP A 19 26.25 -20.78 -44.30
N THR A 20 26.17 -20.61 -45.61
CA THR A 20 27.08 -21.25 -46.58
C THR A 20 28.54 -20.77 -46.48
N SER A 21 28.78 -19.64 -45.80
CA SER A 21 30.10 -19.04 -45.59
C SER A 21 30.73 -19.42 -44.25
N GLY A 22 29.97 -19.96 -43.30
CA GLY A 22 30.51 -20.55 -42.07
C GLY A 22 29.60 -20.42 -40.85
N THR A 23 30.24 -20.51 -39.68
CA THR A 23 29.61 -20.42 -38.35
C THR A 23 30.06 -19.12 -37.67
N PHE A 24 29.11 -18.30 -37.22
CA PHE A 24 29.35 -17.00 -36.62
C PHE A 24 28.83 -16.94 -35.20
N PHE A 25 29.69 -16.58 -34.24
CA PHE A 25 29.27 -16.34 -32.85
C PHE A 25 28.63 -14.96 -32.74
N VAL A 26 27.35 -14.93 -32.38
CA VAL A 26 26.49 -13.74 -32.45
C VAL A 26 27.01 -12.60 -31.58
N GLU A 27 27.54 -12.92 -30.41
CA GLU A 27 28.10 -11.94 -29.46
C GLU A 27 29.31 -11.15 -30.00
N ASN A 28 30.03 -11.70 -30.99
CA ASN A 28 31.25 -11.13 -31.53
C ASN A 28 31.02 -10.40 -32.87
N LEU A 29 29.79 -10.40 -33.38
CA LEU A 29 29.45 -9.76 -34.64
C LEU A 29 29.21 -8.27 -34.47
N GLN A 30 29.80 -7.48 -35.36
CA GLN A 30 29.45 -6.07 -35.52
C GLN A 30 28.04 -5.93 -36.11
N LYS A 31 27.35 -4.83 -35.78
CA LYS A 31 25.97 -4.58 -36.21
C LYS A 31 25.79 -4.60 -37.74
N GLU A 32 26.79 -4.15 -38.48
CA GLU A 32 26.82 -4.17 -39.94
C GLU A 32 26.80 -5.61 -40.46
N LYS A 33 27.63 -6.49 -39.88
CA LYS A 33 27.70 -7.90 -40.27
C LYS A 33 26.44 -8.69 -39.89
N LEU A 34 25.86 -8.39 -38.72
CA LEU A 34 24.55 -8.92 -38.31
C LEU A 34 23.48 -8.56 -39.35
N LYS A 35 23.46 -7.30 -39.80
CA LYS A 35 22.49 -6.82 -40.80
C LYS A 35 22.66 -7.51 -42.15
N GLU A 36 23.89 -7.74 -42.60
CA GLU A 36 24.17 -8.55 -43.80
C GLU A 36 23.60 -9.97 -43.70
N LEU A 37 23.66 -10.57 -42.51
CA LEU A 37 23.13 -11.91 -42.25
C LEU A 37 21.60 -11.95 -42.08
N GLY A 38 20.91 -10.81 -42.23
CA GLY A 38 19.46 -10.72 -42.08
C GLY A 38 18.97 -10.49 -40.65
N TYR A 39 19.83 -10.01 -39.75
CA TYR A 39 19.50 -9.79 -38.34
C TYR A 39 19.86 -8.38 -37.85
N LEU A 40 19.17 -7.89 -36.84
CA LEU A 40 19.61 -6.72 -36.07
C LEU A 40 19.92 -7.15 -34.64
N GLN A 41 20.92 -6.54 -34.02
CA GLN A 41 21.10 -6.67 -32.58
C GLN A 41 19.85 -6.12 -31.86
N VAL A 42 19.39 -6.78 -30.79
CA VAL A 42 18.37 -6.24 -29.91
C VAL A 42 19.03 -5.59 -28.71
N VAL A 43 18.67 -4.32 -28.46
CA VAL A 43 19.15 -3.56 -27.30
C VAL A 43 17.93 -2.98 -26.59
N GLU A 44 17.83 -3.18 -25.29
CA GLU A 44 16.69 -2.76 -24.48
C GLU A 44 17.15 -1.76 -23.43
N GLU A 45 16.37 -0.68 -23.26
CA GLU A 45 16.55 0.23 -22.15
C GLU A 45 16.02 -0.42 -20.86
N SER A 46 16.65 -0.13 -19.72
CA SER A 46 16.10 -0.50 -18.42
C SER A 46 14.77 0.24 -18.21
N PHE A 47 13.76 -0.47 -17.74
CA PHE A 47 12.41 0.06 -17.53
C PHE A 47 11.75 -0.56 -16.29
N ASP A 48 10.74 0.12 -15.74
CA ASP A 48 9.87 -0.41 -14.70
C ASP A 48 8.74 -1.22 -15.35
N ASN A 49 8.83 -2.54 -15.29
CA ASN A 49 7.87 -3.44 -15.94
C ASN A 49 6.44 -3.35 -15.38
N GLU A 50 6.24 -2.68 -14.25
CA GLU A 50 4.91 -2.45 -13.69
C GLU A 50 4.25 -1.19 -14.28
N LEU A 51 5.04 -0.17 -14.65
CA LEU A 51 4.55 1.15 -15.09
C LEU A 51 4.87 1.47 -16.55
N GLU A 52 5.77 0.71 -17.15
CA GLU A 52 6.35 0.96 -18.47
C GLU A 52 6.36 -0.34 -19.28
N ILE A 53 6.39 -0.19 -20.60
CA ILE A 53 6.56 -1.24 -21.59
C ILE A 53 7.68 -0.86 -22.55
N LEU A 54 8.19 -1.84 -23.30
CA LEU A 54 9.14 -1.60 -24.37
C LEU A 54 8.41 -1.55 -25.72
N GLU A 55 8.60 -0.45 -26.43
CA GLU A 55 8.21 -0.29 -27.83
C GLU A 55 9.46 -0.45 -28.71
N TYR A 56 9.45 -1.46 -29.57
CA TYR A 56 10.62 -1.80 -30.39
C TYR A 56 10.60 -1.08 -31.73
N LYS A 57 11.74 -0.49 -32.10
CA LYS A 57 11.95 0.17 -33.39
C LYS A 57 13.40 0.07 -33.85
N GLU A 58 13.61 0.06 -35.16
CA GLU A 58 14.97 0.15 -35.71
C GLU A 58 15.51 1.58 -35.52
N ILE A 59 16.64 1.72 -34.82
CA ILE A 59 17.37 2.97 -34.64
C ILE A 59 18.85 2.67 -34.86
N ASP A 60 19.51 3.44 -35.74
CA ASP A 60 20.96 3.37 -35.99
C ASP A 60 21.51 1.96 -36.30
N GLY A 61 20.69 1.13 -36.96
CA GLY A 61 21.03 -0.24 -37.36
C GLY A 61 20.87 -1.29 -36.25
N VAL A 62 20.08 -0.99 -35.21
CA VAL A 62 19.78 -1.87 -34.08
C VAL A 62 18.26 -1.90 -33.86
N TYR A 63 17.72 -3.05 -33.47
CA TYR A 63 16.31 -3.17 -33.07
C TYR A 63 16.18 -2.82 -31.59
N LYS A 64 15.88 -1.54 -31.32
CA LYS A 64 15.93 -0.97 -29.98
C LYS A 64 14.58 -1.02 -29.29
N GLY A 65 14.50 -1.66 -28.12
CA GLY A 65 13.38 -1.55 -27.19
C GLY A 65 13.47 -0.23 -26.44
N VAL A 66 12.64 0.73 -26.80
CA VAL A 66 12.58 2.05 -26.16
C VAL A 66 11.46 2.06 -25.13
N LYS A 67 11.73 2.62 -23.95
CA LYS A 67 10.71 2.70 -22.92
C LYS A 67 9.53 3.55 -23.36
N LYS A 68 8.34 3.09 -23.00
CA LYS A 68 7.07 3.77 -23.21
C LYS A 68 6.22 3.57 -21.97
N GLU A 69 5.59 4.64 -21.51
CA GLU A 69 4.66 4.52 -20.38
C GLU A 69 3.48 3.65 -20.76
N ARG A 70 3.01 2.83 -19.82
CA ARG A 70 1.78 2.09 -20.02
C ARG A 70 0.59 3.03 -20.09
N GLU A 71 -0.38 2.69 -20.93
CA GLU A 71 -1.63 3.46 -21.04
C GLU A 71 -2.41 3.47 -19.71
N ASP A 72 -2.35 2.38 -18.94
CA ASP A 72 -2.99 2.23 -17.63
C ASP A 72 -2.10 2.66 -16.45
N LYS A 73 -0.95 3.31 -16.69
CA LYS A 73 -0.02 3.75 -15.63
C LYS A 73 -0.73 4.61 -14.57
N ALA A 74 -1.58 5.54 -14.99
CA ALA A 74 -2.31 6.42 -14.08
C ALA A 74 -3.23 5.62 -13.15
N ASP A 75 -3.94 4.61 -13.68
CA ASP A 75 -4.84 3.76 -12.90
C ASP A 75 -4.06 2.87 -11.93
N ILE A 76 -2.92 2.32 -12.35
CA ILE A 76 -2.02 1.54 -11.48
C ILE A 76 -1.54 2.38 -10.29
N LEU A 77 -1.07 3.60 -10.56
CA LEU A 77 -0.59 4.51 -9.51
C LEU A 77 -1.73 4.92 -8.57
N LYS A 78 -2.91 5.21 -9.10
CA LYS A 78 -4.10 5.54 -8.32
C LYS A 78 -4.51 4.38 -7.40
N PHE A 79 -4.53 3.15 -7.93
CA PHE A 79 -4.82 1.95 -7.13
C PHE A 79 -3.80 1.76 -6.00
N ARG A 80 -2.49 1.91 -6.29
CA ARG A 80 -1.43 1.82 -5.27
C ARG A 80 -1.57 2.87 -4.18
N ALA A 81 -1.83 4.12 -4.57
CA ALA A 81 -2.04 5.21 -3.63
C ALA A 81 -3.24 4.92 -2.72
N TYR A 82 -4.33 4.40 -3.29
CA TYR A 82 -5.52 4.03 -2.52
C TYR A 82 -5.28 2.88 -1.54
N GLU A 83 -4.56 1.83 -1.94
CA GLU A 83 -4.21 0.72 -1.04
C GLU A 83 -3.25 1.16 0.08
N LEU A 84 -2.26 1.99 -0.24
CA LEU A 84 -1.37 2.57 0.76
C LEU A 84 -2.15 3.46 1.76
N TRP A 85 -3.06 4.30 1.26
CA TRP A 85 -3.95 5.09 2.10
C TRP A 85 -4.81 4.22 3.02
N LYS A 86 -5.36 3.10 2.50
CA LYS A 86 -6.13 2.14 3.30
C LYS A 86 -5.30 1.49 4.41
N ALA A 87 -4.05 1.11 4.14
CA ALA A 87 -3.17 0.57 5.16
C ALA A 87 -2.82 1.62 6.23
N ASN A 88 -2.49 2.84 5.79
CA ASN A 88 -2.13 3.94 6.69
C ASN A 88 -3.30 4.34 7.61
N ARG A 89 -4.51 4.47 7.06
CA ARG A 89 -5.69 4.82 7.87
C ARG A 89 -6.05 3.71 8.86
N ALA A 90 -5.87 2.43 8.51
CA ALA A 90 -6.11 1.32 9.42
C ALA A 90 -5.15 1.39 10.64
N ASN A 91 -3.85 1.57 10.38
CA ASN A 91 -2.84 1.78 11.42
C ASN A 91 -3.13 3.01 12.29
N ALA A 92 -3.67 4.09 11.70
CA ALA A 92 -4.06 5.27 12.45
C ALA A 92 -5.26 5.00 13.37
N VAL A 93 -6.26 4.24 12.90
CA VAL A 93 -7.42 3.84 13.72
C VAL A 93 -6.99 2.97 14.92
N GLU A 94 -6.05 2.05 14.72
CA GLU A 94 -5.50 1.22 15.81
C GLU A 94 -4.77 2.03 16.89
N ARG A 95 -4.38 3.27 16.60
CA ARG A 95 -3.68 4.17 17.52
C ARG A 95 -4.57 5.27 18.10
N ILE A 96 -5.88 5.24 17.84
CA ILE A 96 -6.79 6.22 18.43
C ILE A 96 -6.71 6.10 19.95
N GLU A 97 -6.48 7.24 20.59
CA GLU A 97 -6.46 7.41 22.02
C GLU A 97 -7.45 8.52 22.40
N VAL A 98 -8.16 8.31 23.49
CA VAL A 98 -9.11 9.29 24.02
C VAL A 98 -8.70 9.66 25.43
N THR A 99 -8.46 10.95 25.63
CA THR A 99 -8.16 11.52 26.94
C THR A 99 -9.44 12.01 27.61
N LEU A 100 -9.64 11.60 28.86
CA LEU A 100 -10.70 12.10 29.73
C LEU A 100 -10.17 12.63 31.05
N ASN A 101 -10.92 13.55 31.62
CA ASN A 101 -10.69 14.17 32.92
C ASN A 101 -11.69 13.65 33.95
N ASN A 102 -11.43 13.90 35.23
CA ASN A 102 -12.30 13.55 36.34
C ASN A 102 -12.64 12.05 36.42
N CYS A 103 -11.65 11.17 36.22
CA CYS A 103 -11.85 9.71 36.25
C CYS A 103 -11.55 9.15 37.64
N LYS A 104 -12.54 8.52 38.28
CA LYS A 104 -12.39 7.93 39.62
C LYS A 104 -11.65 6.59 39.55
N LEU A 105 -10.54 6.46 40.26
CA LEU A 105 -9.80 5.20 40.37
C LEU A 105 -10.56 4.19 41.25
N TYR A 106 -10.65 2.93 40.82
CA TYR A 106 -11.50 1.92 41.47
C TYR A 106 -11.10 1.63 42.93
N ASP A 107 -9.80 1.58 43.23
CA ASP A 107 -9.30 1.07 44.53
C ASP A 107 -8.84 2.14 45.52
N SER A 108 -8.71 3.41 45.11
CA SER A 108 -8.26 4.49 46.01
C SER A 108 -9.28 5.61 46.22
N GLY A 109 -10.32 5.69 45.38
CA GLY A 109 -11.24 6.82 45.37
C GLY A 109 -10.63 8.12 44.84
N ASP A 110 -9.34 8.12 44.48
CA ASP A 110 -8.68 9.26 43.84
C ASP A 110 -9.32 9.55 42.49
N VAL A 111 -9.22 10.82 42.07
CA VAL A 111 -9.71 11.28 40.77
C VAL A 111 -8.52 11.75 39.95
N ASP A 112 -8.29 11.09 38.83
CA ASP A 112 -7.23 11.45 37.88
C ASP A 112 -7.80 12.30 36.74
N ASP A 113 -7.00 13.28 36.31
CA ASP A 113 -7.19 13.98 35.05
C ASP A 113 -6.26 13.42 33.96
N SER A 114 -6.61 13.71 32.70
CA SER A 114 -5.84 13.29 31.53
C SER A 114 -5.62 11.76 31.42
N VAL A 115 -6.61 10.98 31.84
CA VAL A 115 -6.60 9.52 31.72
C VAL A 115 -6.82 9.14 30.26
N ILE A 116 -5.93 8.30 29.74
CA ILE A 116 -5.94 7.86 28.34
C ILE A 116 -6.62 6.49 28.23
N PHE A 117 -7.61 6.41 27.36
CA PHE A 117 -8.30 5.20 26.98
C PHE A 117 -8.02 4.84 25.52
N GLN A 118 -7.90 3.54 25.24
CA GLN A 118 -7.79 3.05 23.88
C GLN A 118 -9.12 3.27 23.13
N GLY A 119 -9.05 3.87 21.95
CA GLY A 119 -10.20 4.22 21.11
C GLY A 119 -10.22 3.54 19.74
N ASP A 120 -9.43 2.48 19.57
CA ASP A 120 -9.48 1.65 18.36
C ASP A 120 -10.86 0.98 18.16
N GLU A 121 -11.07 0.38 17.00
CA GLU A 121 -12.34 -0.25 16.62
C GLU A 121 -12.75 -1.39 17.59
N THR A 122 -11.78 -2.13 18.12
CA THR A 122 -12.05 -3.18 19.12
C THR A 122 -12.57 -2.58 20.41
N SER A 123 -11.96 -1.51 20.88
CA SER A 123 -12.34 -0.78 22.09
C SER A 123 -13.71 -0.12 21.91
N GLN A 124 -13.97 0.51 20.76
CA GLN A 124 -15.28 1.06 20.43
C GLN A 124 -16.38 0.00 20.45
N ASN A 125 -16.14 -1.17 19.86
CA ASN A 125 -17.08 -2.30 19.89
C ASN A 125 -17.35 -2.80 21.32
N ARG A 126 -16.31 -2.89 22.16
CA ARG A 126 -16.47 -3.25 23.58
C ARG A 126 -17.27 -2.21 24.34
N ILE A 127 -17.00 -0.93 24.11
CA ILE A 127 -17.70 0.18 24.76
C ILE A 127 -19.18 0.19 24.33
N ALA A 128 -19.47 0.06 23.04
CA ALA A 128 -20.83 0.04 22.53
C ALA A 128 -21.66 -1.10 23.17
N ARG A 129 -21.07 -2.29 23.33
CA ARG A 129 -21.70 -3.41 24.03
C ARG A 129 -21.94 -3.09 25.52
N ALA A 130 -20.93 -2.54 26.20
CA ALA A 130 -21.06 -2.15 27.61
C ALA A 130 -22.16 -1.10 27.83
N LEU A 131 -22.27 -0.11 26.96
CA LEU A 131 -23.33 0.90 27.00
C LEU A 131 -24.72 0.29 26.77
N SER A 132 -24.85 -0.62 25.80
CA SER A 132 -26.11 -1.32 25.54
C SER A 132 -26.58 -2.12 26.76
N VAL A 133 -25.67 -2.86 27.40
CA VAL A 133 -25.98 -3.62 28.62
C VAL A 133 -26.30 -2.67 29.78
N ALA A 134 -25.52 -1.61 29.97
CA ALA A 134 -25.72 -0.64 31.05
C ALA A 134 -27.11 0.02 30.98
N SER A 135 -27.58 0.35 29.77
CA SER A 135 -28.93 0.88 29.57
C SER A 135 -30.01 -0.13 29.97
N SER A 136 -29.86 -1.41 29.61
CA SER A 136 -30.84 -2.45 29.96
C SER A 136 -30.88 -2.77 31.46
N ALA A 137 -29.75 -2.61 32.15
CA ALA A 137 -29.60 -2.94 33.56
C ALA A 137 -29.69 -1.71 34.49
N ASN A 138 -29.97 -0.51 33.97
CA ASN A 138 -29.99 0.75 34.70
C ASN A 138 -28.70 1.01 35.52
N LEU A 139 -27.54 0.66 34.97
CA LEU A 139 -26.26 0.95 35.60
C LEU A 139 -25.93 2.45 35.49
N THR A 140 -25.37 3.02 36.54
CA THR A 140 -24.89 4.42 36.56
C THR A 140 -23.38 4.52 36.36
N SER A 141 -22.63 3.46 36.70
CA SER A 141 -21.20 3.32 36.50
C SER A 141 -20.81 1.91 36.06
N THR A 142 -19.60 1.77 35.53
CA THR A 142 -18.95 0.49 35.23
C THR A 142 -17.44 0.60 35.37
N LEU A 143 -16.78 -0.54 35.58
CA LEU A 143 -15.32 -0.58 35.62
C LEU A 143 -14.74 -0.61 34.21
N TRP A 144 -13.70 0.17 33.99
CA TRP A 144 -13.00 0.21 32.71
C TRP A 144 -11.50 0.36 32.90
N THR A 145 -10.72 -0.41 32.13
CA THR A 145 -9.26 -0.36 32.17
C THR A 145 -8.75 0.73 31.22
N ALA A 146 -7.96 1.65 31.75
CA ALA A 146 -7.26 2.66 30.96
C ALA A 146 -6.00 2.08 30.29
N LYS A 147 -5.41 2.84 29.37
CA LYS A 147 -4.21 2.41 28.61
C LYS A 147 -3.00 2.13 29.49
N ASN A 148 -2.89 2.78 30.64
CA ASN A 148 -1.85 2.54 31.64
C ASN A 148 -2.12 1.30 32.51
N ASN A 149 -3.10 0.45 32.15
CA ASN A 149 -3.55 -0.74 32.87
C ASN A 149 -4.19 -0.49 34.25
N LYS A 150 -4.41 0.77 34.66
CA LYS A 150 -5.21 1.08 35.85
C LYS A 150 -6.71 0.91 35.57
N VAL A 151 -7.47 0.54 36.59
CA VAL A 151 -8.93 0.37 36.50
C VAL A 151 -9.63 1.58 37.11
N TYR A 152 -10.55 2.16 36.36
CA TYR A 152 -11.37 3.31 36.75
C TYR A 152 -12.83 2.90 36.85
N GLU A 153 -13.54 3.47 37.81
CA GLU A 153 -15.00 3.43 37.87
C GLU A 153 -15.55 4.61 37.05
N LEU A 154 -15.96 4.33 35.82
CA LEU A 154 -16.47 5.35 34.90
C LEU A 154 -18.00 5.44 35.01
N LYS A 155 -18.51 6.67 35.06
CA LYS A 155 -19.93 6.90 34.81
C LYS A 155 -20.28 6.47 33.38
N ILE A 156 -21.50 6.02 33.17
CA ILE A 156 -21.98 5.65 31.83
C ILE A 156 -21.87 6.83 30.85
N GLU A 157 -22.04 8.08 31.31
CA GLU A 157 -21.83 9.25 30.45
C GLU A 157 -20.36 9.42 30.03
N GLN A 158 -19.40 9.15 30.92
CA GLN A 158 -17.97 9.21 30.59
C GLN A 158 -17.63 8.12 29.57
N LEU A 159 -18.15 6.91 29.75
CA LEU A 159 -17.97 5.82 28.80
C LEU A 159 -18.54 6.17 27.40
N ALA A 160 -19.71 6.82 27.36
CA ALA A 160 -20.29 7.33 26.12
C ALA A 160 -19.45 8.45 25.47
N GLN A 161 -18.82 9.32 26.27
CA GLN A 161 -17.90 10.33 25.76
C GLN A 161 -16.65 9.71 25.13
N ILE A 162 -16.13 8.60 25.68
CA ILE A 162 -15.01 7.87 25.06
C ILE A 162 -15.41 7.40 23.66
N LEU A 163 -16.56 6.73 23.55
CA LEU A 163 -17.06 6.23 22.26
C LEU A 163 -17.27 7.35 21.25
N LEU A 164 -17.89 8.45 21.68
CA LEU A 164 -18.15 9.60 20.81
C LEU A 164 -16.83 10.19 20.26
N LYS A 165 -15.86 10.46 21.12
CA LYS A 165 -14.56 11.03 20.73
C LYS A 165 -13.79 10.08 19.82
N ALA A 166 -13.78 8.78 20.13
CA ALA A 166 -13.14 7.76 19.30
C ALA A 166 -13.77 7.68 17.90
N GLY A 167 -15.09 7.64 17.82
CA GLY A 167 -15.81 7.61 16.54
C GLY A 167 -15.61 8.86 15.70
N GLN A 168 -15.52 10.04 16.34
CA GLN A 168 -15.17 11.30 15.65
C GLN A 168 -13.74 11.26 15.09
N ALA A 169 -12.77 10.80 15.88
CA ALA A 169 -11.39 10.64 15.44
C ALA A 169 -11.27 9.65 14.27
N GLN A 170 -11.97 8.50 14.36
CA GLN A 170 -12.02 7.52 13.27
C GLN A 170 -12.63 8.10 12.00
N THR A 171 -13.72 8.86 12.13
CA THR A 171 -14.37 9.54 11.00
C THR A 171 -13.42 10.53 10.34
N GLN A 172 -12.66 11.29 11.12
CA GLN A 172 -11.64 12.19 10.59
C GLN A 172 -10.57 11.42 9.81
N ILE A 173 -9.99 10.37 10.41
CA ILE A 173 -8.98 9.51 9.77
C ILE A 173 -9.48 8.92 8.44
N TRP A 174 -10.75 8.54 8.34
CA TRP A 174 -11.33 7.97 7.12
C TRP A 174 -11.59 8.96 6.00
N ASN A 175 -11.54 10.27 6.28
CA ASN A 175 -11.80 11.31 5.29
C ASN A 175 -10.55 12.17 5.01
N THR A 176 -9.50 12.07 5.82
CA THR A 176 -8.22 12.76 5.60
C THR A 176 -7.42 12.10 4.47
N ASP A 177 -6.91 12.93 3.55
CA ASP A 177 -5.98 12.56 2.48
C ASP A 177 -6.40 11.36 1.62
N ARG A 178 -7.71 11.15 1.47
CA ARG A 178 -8.25 10.06 0.66
C ARG A 178 -7.94 10.31 -0.82
N PRO A 179 -7.20 9.42 -1.50
CA PRO A 179 -6.98 9.52 -2.94
C PRO A 179 -8.32 9.45 -3.69
N GLU A 180 -8.51 10.36 -4.64
CA GLU A 180 -9.66 10.37 -5.57
C GLU A 180 -9.55 9.28 -6.62
#